data_AF-A0A380F9V6-F1
#
_entry.id   AF-A0A380F9V6-F1
#
_cell.length_a   1.000
_cell.length_b   1.000
_cell.length_c   1.000
_cell.angle_alpha   90.00
_cell.angle_beta   90.00
_cell.angle_gamma   90.00
#
_symmetry.space_group_name_H-M   'P 1'
#
loop_
_entity.id
_entity.type
_entity.pdbx_description
1 polymer ?
#
loop_
_entity_poly.entity_id
_entity_poly.type
_entity_poly.pdbx_seq_one_letter_code
_entity_poly.pdbx_strand_id
1 'polypeptide(L)'
;MNTLEEDFVSQLVTLSTHDNVLFFTNKGRVYKLKGYEVPELSRQSKGIPVVNAIELDNDEAISTMIAVKDLESEEDYLVFATRKGIVKRSALS
;
A
#
# COMPACT_ATOMS: atom_id res chain seq x y z
N MET A 1 -16.65 17.74 19.47
CA MET A 1 -15.65 16.64 19.51
C MET A 1 -16.42 15.34 19.48
N ASN A 2 -16.73 14.84 18.28
CA ASN A 2 -17.22 13.49 18.07
C ASN A 2 -16.05 12.73 17.46
N THR A 3 -15.21 12.16 18.31
CA THR A 3 -14.31 11.09 17.89
C THR A 3 -15.21 9.91 17.58
N LEU A 4 -15.33 9.54 16.31
CA LEU A 4 -15.48 8.13 15.97
C LEU A 4 -14.24 7.46 16.57
N GLU A 5 -14.39 7.00 17.79
CA GLU A 5 -13.44 6.13 18.46
C GLU A 5 -13.22 4.93 17.54
N GLU A 6 -11.95 4.54 17.34
CA GLU A 6 -11.44 3.36 16.59
C GLU A 6 -10.66 3.61 15.28
N ASP A 7 -10.39 4.86 14.86
CA ASP A 7 -9.41 5.06 13.78
C ASP A 7 -7.98 5.05 14.34
N PHE A 8 -7.19 4.05 13.96
CA PHE A 8 -5.79 3.90 14.36
C PHE A 8 -4.92 3.62 13.13
N VAL A 9 -3.64 3.99 13.22
CA VAL A 9 -2.68 3.73 12.16
C VAL A 9 -2.46 2.22 12.04
N SER A 10 -2.98 1.63 10.97
CA SER A 10 -2.83 0.19 10.70
C SER A 10 -1.46 -0.14 10.12
N GLN A 11 -0.90 0.74 9.29
CA GLN A 11 0.39 0.57 8.62
C GLN A 11 1.11 1.91 8.48
N LEU A 12 2.42 1.90 8.61
CA LEU A 12 3.29 3.05 8.39
C LEU A 12 4.47 2.61 7.53
N VAL A 13 4.75 3.37 6.48
CA VAL A 13 5.83 3.10 5.53
C VAL A 13 6.65 4.37 5.32
N THR A 14 7.97 4.22 5.31
CA THR A 14 8.91 5.32 5.04
C THR A 14 9.43 5.18 3.62
N LEU A 15 9.35 6.26 2.82
CA LEU A 15 9.82 6.31 1.44
C LEU A 15 10.30 7.71 1.06
N SER A 16 11.06 7.80 -0.03
CA SER A 16 11.37 9.06 -0.71
C SER A 16 10.27 9.41 -1.72
N THR A 17 10.24 10.67 -2.16
CA THR A 17 9.24 11.17 -3.14
C THR A 17 9.30 10.46 -4.49
N HIS A 18 10.48 10.00 -4.91
CA HIS A 18 10.68 9.32 -6.21
C HIS A 18 10.59 7.80 -6.13
N ASP A 19 10.54 7.25 -4.91
CA ASP A 19 10.35 5.82 -4.68
C ASP A 19 8.93 5.41 -5.10
N ASN A 20 8.75 4.12 -5.34
CA ASN A 20 7.45 3.55 -5.59
C ASN A 20 6.86 3.04 -4.28
N VAL A 21 5.55 3.20 -4.10
CA VAL A 21 4.80 2.50 -3.07
C VAL A 21 3.80 1.58 -3.75
N LEU A 22 3.84 0.31 -3.36
CA LEU A 22 2.99 -0.75 -3.87
C LEU A 22 1.88 -1.03 -2.87
N PHE A 23 0.63 -0.89 -3.30
CA PHE A 23 -0.56 -1.23 -2.52
C PHE A 23 -1.10 -2.57 -3.00
N PHE A 24 -1.03 -3.58 -2.14
CA PHE A 24 -1.57 -4.90 -2.39
C PHE A 24 -2.97 -5.01 -1.80
N THR A 25 -3.88 -5.66 -2.52
CA THR A 25 -5.27 -5.80 -2.11
C THR A 25 -5.65 -7.24 -1.79
N ASN A 26 -6.75 -7.40 -1.04
CA ASN A 26 -7.35 -8.70 -0.74
C ASN A 26 -7.76 -9.51 -1.98
N LYS A 27 -7.92 -8.87 -3.15
CA LYS A 27 -8.20 -9.51 -4.44
C LYS A 27 -6.93 -9.93 -5.21
N GLY A 28 -5.74 -9.69 -4.64
CA GLY A 28 -4.46 -10.04 -5.26
C GLY A 28 -4.04 -9.07 -6.38
N ARG A 29 -4.60 -7.86 -6.41
CA ARG A 29 -4.17 -6.77 -7.30
C ARG A 29 -3.06 -5.98 -6.61
N VAL A 30 -2.22 -5.36 -7.43
CA VAL A 30 -1.19 -4.41 -6.99
C VAL A 30 -1.39 -3.10 -7.71
N TYR A 31 -1.40 -2.02 -6.94
CA TYR A 31 -1.41 -0.66 -7.46
C TYR A 31 -0.10 0.01 -7.11
N LYS A 32 0.43 0.81 -8.03
CA LYS A 32 1.71 1.49 -7.87
C LYS A 32 1.47 2.98 -7.93
N LEU A 33 1.94 3.69 -6.92
CA LEU A 33 2.05 5.15 -6.92
C LEU A 33 3.51 5.53 -6.68
N LYS A 34 3.92 6.67 -7.20
CA LYS A 34 5.13 7.36 -6.78
C LYS A 34 4.88 8.10 -5.48
N GLY A 35 5.92 8.24 -4.66
CA GLY A 35 5.81 8.94 -3.37
C GLY A 35 5.25 10.36 -3.51
N TYR A 36 5.57 11.07 -4.59
CA TYR A 36 5.04 12.42 -4.86
C TYR A 36 3.56 12.44 -5.28
N GLU A 37 2.97 11.30 -5.67
CA GLU A 37 1.53 11.19 -5.99
C GLU A 37 0.70 11.04 -4.71
N VAL A 38 1.34 10.69 -3.59
CA VAL A 38 0.70 10.64 -2.28
C VAL A 38 0.54 12.08 -1.75
N PRO A 39 -0.68 12.54 -1.47
CA PRO A 39 -0.88 13.93 -1.03
C PRO A 39 -0.23 14.19 0.33
N GLU A 40 0.56 15.26 0.38
CA GLU A 40 1.20 15.73 1.60
C GLU A 40 0.18 16.43 2.50
N LEU A 41 0.05 15.92 3.73
CA LEU A 41 -0.87 16.45 4.73
C LEU A 41 -0.17 16.56 6.07
N SER A 42 -0.68 17.43 6.94
CA SER A 42 -0.14 17.56 8.29
C SER A 42 -0.27 16.24 9.05
N ARG A 43 0.66 15.95 9.96
CA ARG A 43 0.65 14.73 10.77
C ARG A 43 -0.61 14.57 11.65
N GLN A 44 -1.30 15.68 11.95
CA GLN A 44 -2.55 15.69 12.72
C GLN A 44 -3.80 15.60 11.82
N SER A 45 -3.62 15.66 10.49
CA SER A 45 -4.71 15.48 9.53
C SER A 45 -5.20 14.04 9.52
N LYS A 46 -6.47 13.85 9.17
CA LYS A 46 -7.07 12.53 8.97
C LYS A 46 -6.62 11.84 7.67
N GLY A 47 -5.82 12.52 6.84
CA GLY A 47 -5.48 12.01 5.51
C GLY A 47 -6.60 12.22 4.48
N ILE A 48 -6.45 11.61 3.31
CA ILE A 48 -7.54 11.42 2.35
C ILE A 48 -7.97 9.96 2.33
N PRO A 49 -9.24 9.67 2.00
CA PRO A 49 -9.67 8.31 1.69
C PRO A 49 -8.82 7.71 0.56
N VAL A 50 -8.33 6.48 0.74
CA VAL A 50 -7.44 5.83 -0.24
C VAL A 50 -8.09 5.59 -1.60
N VAL A 51 -9.41 5.42 -1.64
CA VAL A 51 -10.21 5.30 -2.86
C VAL A 51 -10.14 6.54 -3.78
N ASN A 52 -9.71 7.69 -3.24
CA ASN A 52 -9.50 8.89 -4.03
C ASN A 52 -8.13 8.91 -4.72
N ALA A 53 -7.17 8.11 -4.24
CA ALA A 53 -5.84 8.00 -4.83
C ALA A 53 -5.72 6.79 -5.77
N ILE A 54 -6.51 5.74 -5.53
CA ILE A 54 -6.46 4.47 -6.25
C ILE A 54 -7.88 3.99 -6.53
N GLU A 55 -8.17 3.63 -7.78
CA GLU A 55 -9.44 3.05 -8.17
C GLU A 55 -9.56 1.60 -7.70
N LEU A 56 -10.15 1.43 -6.52
CA LEU A 56 -10.50 0.14 -5.93
C LEU A 56 -11.90 -0.30 -6.37
N ASP A 57 -12.08 -1.59 -6.64
CA ASP A 57 -13.40 -2.14 -6.91
C ASP A 57 -14.25 -2.20 -5.62
N ASN A 58 -15.56 -2.40 -5.76
CA ASN A 58 -16.41 -2.76 -4.62
C ASN A 58 -15.87 -4.02 -3.90
N ASP A 59 -15.86 -3.98 -2.58
CA ASP A 59 -15.28 -5.01 -1.68
C ASP A 59 -13.77 -5.25 -1.82
N GLU A 60 -13.05 -4.36 -2.51
CA GLU A 60 -11.59 -4.38 -2.56
C GLU A 60 -11.01 -3.54 -1.42
N ALA A 61 -10.14 -4.15 -0.63
CA ALA A 61 -9.48 -3.52 0.50
C ALA A 61 -7.97 -3.74 0.41
N ILE A 62 -7.20 -2.73 0.82
CA ILE A 62 -5.75 -2.81 0.89
C ILE A 62 -5.36 -3.75 2.03
N SER A 63 -4.55 -4.75 1.70
CA SER A 63 -4.00 -5.72 2.65
C SER A 63 -2.62 -5.31 3.15
N THR A 64 -1.77 -4.74 2.29
CA THR A 64 -0.46 -4.24 2.71
C THR A 64 0.10 -3.17 1.77
N MET A 65 0.98 -2.33 2.30
CA MET A 65 1.80 -1.37 1.55
C MET A 65 3.28 -1.73 1.64
N ILE A 66 4.02 -1.60 0.54
CA ILE A 66 5.47 -1.82 0.50
C ILE A 66 6.12 -0.67 -0.28
N ALA A 67 7.08 0.01 0.33
CA ALA A 67 7.93 0.97 -0.37
C ALA A 67 9.07 0.26 -1.07
N VAL A 68 9.27 0.59 -2.34
CA VAL A 68 10.27 0.00 -3.23
C VAL A 68 11.03 1.13 -3.93
N LYS A 69 12.32 1.22 -3.65
CA LYS A 69 13.21 2.20 -4.27
C LYS A 69 13.45 1.87 -5.74
N ASP A 70 13.82 0.62 -5.99
CA ASP A 70 14.13 0.10 -7.32
C ASP A 70 13.26 -1.12 -7.60
N LEU A 71 12.44 -1.04 -8.65
CA LEU A 71 11.59 -2.15 -9.09
C LEU A 71 12.34 -3.15 -9.97
N GLU A 72 13.53 -2.80 -10.46
CA GLU A 72 14.33 -3.64 -11.36
C GLU A 72 15.37 -4.48 -10.60
N SER A 73 15.33 -4.47 -9.27
CA SER A 73 16.21 -5.26 -8.41
C SER A 73 16.02 -6.77 -8.67
N GLU A 74 17.07 -7.44 -9.16
CA GLU A 74 17.08 -8.89 -9.41
C GLU A 74 17.24 -9.73 -8.13
N GLU A 75 17.67 -9.11 -7.04
CA GLU A 75 17.90 -9.79 -5.75
C GLU A 75 16.64 -9.82 -4.88
N ASP A 76 15.65 -8.98 -5.19
CA ASP A 76 14.45 -8.81 -4.39
C ASP A 76 13.29 -9.70 -4.85
N TYR A 77 12.55 -10.21 -3.87
CA TYR A 77 11.41 -11.09 -4.09
C TYR A 77 10.22 -10.68 -3.24
N LEU A 78 9.04 -10.75 -3.84
CA LEU A 78 7.77 -10.62 -3.14
C LEU A 78 7.25 -12.00 -2.77
N VAL A 79 6.99 -12.21 -1.49
CA VAL A 79 6.40 -13.44 -0.96
C VAL A 79 4.97 -13.15 -0.52
N PHE A 80 4.04 -13.88 -1.13
CA PHE A 80 2.61 -13.79 -0.87
C PHE A 80 2.15 -15.03 -0.11
N ALA A 81 1.26 -14.82 0.87
CA ALA A 81 0.57 -15.89 1.56
C ALA A 81 -0.94 -15.61 1.54
N THR A 82 -1.73 -16.62 1.19
CA THR A 82 -3.19 -16.51 1.12
C THR A 82 -3.86 -17.24 2.28
N ARG A 83 -5.12 -16.89 2.58
CA ARG A 83 -5.93 -17.55 3.62
C ARG A 83 -6.08 -19.07 3.42
N LYS A 84 -6.00 -19.56 2.19
CA LYS A 84 -6.09 -21.00 1.86
C LYS A 84 -4.74 -21.73 1.96
N GLY A 85 -3.70 -21.06 2.46
CA GLY A 85 -2.37 -21.66 2.62
C GLY A 85 -1.53 -21.72 1.34
N ILE A 86 -1.97 -21.07 0.25
CA ILE A 86 -1.15 -20.97 -0.96
C ILE A 86 -0.11 -19.88 -0.74
N VAL A 87 1.16 -20.23 -0.97
CA VAL A 87 2.30 -19.33 -0.95
C VAL A 87 2.82 -19.16 -2.38
N LYS A 88 3.10 -17.92 -2.76
CA LYS A 88 3.72 -17.58 -4.05
C LYS A 88 4.92 -16.68 -3.81
N ARG A 89 6.06 -17.02 -4.41
CA ARG A 89 7.22 -16.14 -4.50
C ARG A 89 7.34 -15.63 -5.94
N SER A 90 7.49 -14.33 -6.11
CA SER A 90 7.73 -13.67 -7.40
C SER A 90 9.01 -12.85 -7.29
N ALA A 91 9.80 -12.80 -8.36
CA ALA A 91 10.80 -11.75 -8.48
C ALA A 91 10.11 -10.38 -8.47
N LEU A 92 10.80 -9.37 -7.97
CA LEU A 92 10.32 -7.99 -7.99
C LEU A 92 10.41 -7.39 -9.42
N SER A 93 11.44 -7.77 -10.17
CA SER A 93 11.69 -7.39 -11.56
C SER A 93 10.80 -8.08 -12.59
#